data_AF-A0A8D4BR38-F1
#
_entry.id   AF-A0A8D4BR38-F1
#
_cell.length_a   1.000
_cell.length_b   1.000
_cell.length_c   1.000
_cell.angle_alpha   90.00
_cell.angle_beta   90.00
_cell.angle_gamma   90.00
#
_symmetry.space_group_name_H-M   'P 1'
#
loop_
_entity.id
_entity.type
_entity.pdbx_description
1 polymer ?
#
loop_
_entity_poly.entity_id
_entity_poly.type
_entity_poly.pdbx_seq_one_letter_code
_entity_poly.pdbx_strand_id
1 'polypeptide(L)'
;MDYVEEEQIHLLAEDDVYNYGDFCWIDFEDISSLDLLEPQDIAALLYLGHLKKPLNSPFNNKLGNQFVYLAHDDGFYNKIYFRDVYDMKHILSRIIPLKMSAIKQKRFVFRRKKLEYPILPLVLANTLLTLTNDGLFIDFEHMVQSRKDIKIPLYTIGDFDDMNEMYNDRFEHKEMSKLQAHLVLTHKELEWSIEEVQ
;
A
#
# COMPACT_ATOMS: atom_id res chain seq x y z
N MET A 1 0.13 -11.53 23.18
CA MET A 1 -0.02 -10.70 21.97
C MET A 1 0.46 -9.34 22.39
N ASP A 2 1.56 -8.90 21.81
CA ASP A 2 2.09 -7.57 22.10
C ASP A 2 1.28 -6.55 21.30
N TYR A 3 0.96 -5.41 21.91
CA TYR A 3 0.33 -4.29 21.24
C TYR A 3 1.28 -3.10 21.24
N VAL A 4 1.03 -2.17 20.33
CA VAL A 4 1.81 -0.94 20.17
C VAL A 4 0.85 0.22 20.39
N GLU A 5 1.16 1.10 21.34
CA GLU A 5 0.36 2.30 21.59
C GLU A 5 0.61 3.34 20.49
N GLU A 6 -0.30 4.30 20.35
CA GLU A 6 -0.25 5.32 19.28
C GLU A 6 1.10 6.06 19.28
N GLU A 7 1.60 6.40 20.46
CA GLU A 7 2.87 7.08 20.68
C GLU A 7 4.06 6.26 20.17
N GLN A 8 3.93 4.94 20.07
CA GLN A 8 4.99 4.01 19.69
C GLN A 8 4.92 3.60 18.22
N ILE A 9 3.88 3.97 17.46
CA ILE A 9 3.72 3.61 16.04
C ILE A 9 4.94 4.02 15.22
N HIS A 10 5.54 5.18 15.51
CA HIS A 10 6.72 5.65 14.81
C HIS A 10 7.94 4.73 14.99
N LEU A 11 8.08 4.09 16.16
CA LEU A 11 9.14 3.13 16.43
C LEU A 11 8.93 1.86 15.60
N LEU A 12 7.69 1.35 15.54
CA LEU A 12 7.34 0.20 14.71
C LEU A 12 7.57 0.49 13.22
N ALA A 13 7.28 1.70 12.75
CA ALA A 13 7.50 2.11 11.37
C ALA A 13 8.98 2.21 10.97
N GLU A 14 9.87 2.39 11.95
CA GLU A 14 11.33 2.45 11.75
C GLU A 14 12.04 1.11 11.99
N ASP A 15 11.33 0.13 12.58
CA ASP A 15 11.91 -1.17 12.92
C ASP A 15 12.06 -2.09 11.70
N ASP A 16 12.95 -3.08 11.84
CA ASP A 16 13.20 -4.09 10.82
C ASP A 16 12.17 -5.23 10.90
N VAL A 17 10.93 -4.90 10.51
CA VAL A 17 9.78 -5.82 10.52
C VAL A 17 9.98 -7.05 9.63
N TYR A 18 10.97 -7.04 8.74
CA TYR A 18 11.35 -8.20 7.94
C TYR A 18 11.77 -9.40 8.79
N ASN A 19 12.38 -9.15 9.94
CA ASN A 19 12.81 -10.22 10.85
C ASN A 19 11.65 -10.84 11.65
N TYR A 20 10.45 -10.27 11.55
CA TYR A 20 9.28 -10.77 12.29
C TYR A 20 8.64 -11.97 11.58
N GLY A 21 9.04 -12.26 10.34
CA GLY A 21 8.41 -13.27 9.49
C GLY A 21 7.08 -12.76 8.93
N ASP A 22 5.98 -13.42 9.28
CA ASP A 22 4.64 -12.95 8.92
C ASP A 22 4.26 -11.72 9.75
N PHE A 23 4.32 -10.54 9.12
CA PHE A 23 3.89 -9.30 9.77
C PHE A 23 2.38 -9.06 9.53
N CYS A 24 1.57 -9.36 10.55
CA CYS A 24 0.12 -9.13 10.52
C CYS A 24 -0.31 -8.30 11.72
N TRP A 25 -1.16 -7.31 11.49
CA TRP A 25 -1.70 -6.46 12.57
C TRP A 25 -3.14 -6.06 12.29
N ILE A 26 -3.83 -5.72 13.37
CA ILE A 26 -5.18 -5.19 13.42
C ILE A 26 -5.14 -4.02 14.41
N ASP A 27 -5.76 -2.91 14.06
CA ASP A 27 -5.94 -1.81 15.01
C ASP A 27 -7.10 -2.10 15.97
N PHE A 28 -7.18 -1.35 17.06
CA PHE A 28 -8.31 -1.40 17.97
C PHE A 28 -8.47 -0.02 18.60
N GLU A 29 -9.69 0.31 19.01
CA GLU A 29 -10.04 1.65 19.49
C GLU A 29 -9.50 1.92 20.90
N ASP A 30 -9.58 0.94 21.80
CA ASP A 30 -9.18 1.08 23.20
C ASP A 30 -8.60 -0.24 23.75
N ILE A 31 -7.59 -0.18 24.62
CA ILE A 31 -6.97 -1.37 25.23
C ILE A 31 -8.00 -2.21 25.99
N SER A 32 -8.98 -1.58 26.64
CA SER A 32 -10.06 -2.28 27.34
C SER A 32 -10.96 -3.11 26.42
N SER A 33 -10.96 -2.83 25.11
CA SER A 33 -11.68 -3.66 24.12
C SER A 33 -11.11 -5.08 24.00
N LEU A 34 -9.83 -5.26 24.32
CA LEU A 34 -9.17 -6.57 24.30
C LEU A 34 -9.76 -7.50 25.37
N ASP A 35 -10.16 -6.95 26.53
CA ASP A 35 -10.77 -7.70 27.62
C ASP A 35 -12.21 -8.17 27.30
N LEU A 36 -12.83 -7.58 26.28
CA LEU A 36 -14.19 -7.92 25.85
C LEU A 36 -14.22 -9.08 24.83
N LEU A 37 -13.06 -9.50 24.33
CA LEU A 37 -12.96 -10.57 23.35
C LEU A 37 -13.38 -11.91 23.96
N GLU A 38 -14.32 -12.57 23.29
CA GLU A 38 -14.73 -13.92 23.63
C GLU A 38 -13.88 -14.96 22.88
N PRO A 39 -13.88 -16.24 23.30
CA PRO A 39 -13.10 -17.29 22.64
C PRO A 39 -13.32 -17.37 21.13
N GLN A 40 -14.54 -17.13 20.64
CA GLN A 40 -14.85 -17.08 19.21
C GLN A 40 -14.19 -15.90 18.49
N ASP A 41 -14.06 -14.75 19.15
CA ASP A 41 -13.39 -13.58 18.56
C ASP A 41 -11.90 -13.87 18.40
N ILE A 42 -11.29 -14.42 19.47
CA ILE A 42 -9.88 -14.83 19.46
C ILE A 42 -9.64 -15.88 18.37
N ALA A 43 -10.51 -16.88 18.26
CA ALA A 43 -10.41 -17.89 17.21
C ALA A 43 -10.50 -17.28 15.80
N ALA A 44 -11.41 -16.31 15.59
CA ALA A 44 -11.53 -15.61 14.30
C ALA A 44 -10.29 -14.78 13.97
N LEU A 45 -9.68 -14.10 14.96
CA LEU A 45 -8.44 -13.35 14.79
C LEU A 45 -7.24 -14.27 14.49
N LEU A 46 -7.13 -15.40 15.20
CA LEU A 46 -6.10 -16.40 14.94
C LEU A 46 -6.26 -17.01 13.54
N TYR A 47 -7.50 -17.31 13.13
CA TYR A 47 -7.80 -17.78 11.78
C TYR A 47 -7.41 -16.74 10.72
N LEU A 48 -7.76 -15.47 10.94
CA LEU A 48 -7.45 -14.35 10.05
C LEU A 48 -5.94 -14.18 9.88
N GLY A 49 -5.18 -14.19 10.98
CA GLY A 49 -3.73 -14.11 10.96
C GLY A 49 -3.06 -15.34 10.33
N HIS A 50 -3.64 -16.54 10.49
CA HIS A 50 -3.05 -17.77 9.95
C HIS A 50 -3.35 -17.98 8.47
N LEU A 51 -4.61 -17.83 8.03
CA LEU A 51 -5.03 -18.10 6.65
C LEU A 51 -5.07 -16.85 5.76
N LYS A 52 -4.72 -15.68 6.31
CA LYS A 52 -4.75 -14.37 5.62
C LYS A 52 -6.09 -14.06 4.94
N LYS A 53 -7.17 -14.55 5.54
CA LYS A 53 -8.56 -14.34 5.11
C LYS A 53 -9.50 -14.41 6.31
N PRO A 54 -10.56 -13.58 6.34
CA PRO A 54 -11.50 -13.60 7.44
C PRO A 54 -12.32 -14.88 7.46
N LEU A 55 -12.68 -15.33 8.66
CA LEU A 55 -13.65 -16.41 8.82
C LEU A 55 -15.05 -15.95 8.39
N ASN A 56 -15.45 -14.76 8.85
CA ASN A 56 -16.73 -14.12 8.51
C ASN A 56 -16.55 -12.66 8.06
N SER A 57 -15.79 -11.88 8.81
CA SER A 57 -15.49 -10.47 8.57
C SER A 57 -14.06 -10.19 9.03
N PRO A 58 -13.30 -9.29 8.36
CA PRO A 58 -12.02 -8.82 8.88
C PRO A 58 -12.22 -7.79 10.02
N PHE A 59 -13.45 -7.31 10.23
CA PHE A 59 -13.79 -6.32 11.23
C PHE A 59 -14.51 -6.95 12.42
N ASN A 60 -13.98 -6.70 13.62
CA ASN A 60 -14.57 -7.03 14.90
C ASN A 60 -15.18 -5.77 15.53
N ASN A 61 -16.48 -5.81 15.83
CA ASN A 61 -17.20 -4.67 16.42
C ASN A 61 -16.72 -4.33 17.83
N LYS A 62 -16.24 -5.31 18.61
CA LYS A 62 -15.73 -5.07 19.96
C LYS A 62 -14.41 -4.31 19.94
N LEU A 63 -13.55 -4.64 18.98
CA LEU A 63 -12.27 -3.93 18.78
C LEU A 63 -12.45 -2.54 18.17
N GLY A 64 -13.54 -2.29 17.46
CA GLY A 64 -13.70 -1.04 16.71
C GLY A 64 -12.68 -0.87 15.58
N ASN A 65 -12.06 -1.95 15.11
CA ASN A 65 -10.91 -1.88 14.19
C ASN A 65 -11.26 -1.32 12.81
N GLN A 66 -10.47 -0.38 12.30
CA GLN A 66 -10.67 0.25 11.00
C GLN A 66 -9.82 -0.37 9.89
N PHE A 67 -8.74 -1.04 10.27
CA PHE A 67 -7.74 -1.60 9.39
C PHE A 67 -7.40 -3.05 9.78
N VAL A 68 -7.06 -3.85 8.78
CA VAL A 68 -6.36 -5.11 8.99
C VAL A 68 -5.28 -5.21 7.94
N TYR A 69 -4.04 -5.45 8.37
CA TYR A 69 -2.92 -5.69 7.49
C TYR A 69 -2.44 -7.13 7.64
N LEU A 70 -2.35 -7.83 6.52
CA LEU A 70 -1.95 -9.23 6.44
C LEU A 70 -0.84 -9.35 5.41
N ALA A 71 0.39 -9.62 5.82
CA ALA A 71 1.48 -9.94 4.91
C ALA A 71 1.92 -11.40 5.06
N HIS A 72 2.42 -11.92 3.95
CA HIS A 72 3.31 -13.08 3.91
C HIS A 72 4.69 -12.62 3.44
N ASP A 73 5.72 -13.39 3.82
CA ASP A 73 7.06 -13.38 3.23
C ASP A 73 7.56 -11.96 2.94
N ASP A 74 8.10 -11.27 3.95
CA ASP A 74 8.78 -9.98 3.79
C ASP A 74 7.95 -8.81 3.16
N GLY A 75 6.65 -9.02 2.94
CA GLY A 75 5.79 -8.06 2.26
C GLY A 75 5.82 -8.18 0.73
N PHE A 76 6.35 -9.29 0.18
CA PHE A 76 6.19 -9.65 -1.24
C PHE A 76 4.73 -9.72 -1.65
N TYR A 77 3.87 -10.22 -0.76
CA TYR A 77 2.42 -10.15 -0.88
C TYR A 77 1.80 -9.63 0.40
N ASN A 78 0.90 -8.66 0.28
CA ASN A 78 0.12 -8.18 1.40
C ASN A 78 -1.34 -7.91 1.00
N LYS A 79 -2.24 -8.08 1.97
CA LYS A 79 -3.65 -7.79 1.89
C LYS A 79 -4.01 -6.79 2.98
N ILE A 80 -4.70 -5.72 2.61
CA ILE A 80 -5.14 -4.69 3.55
C ILE A 80 -6.65 -4.56 3.44
N TYR A 81 -7.33 -4.68 4.57
CA TYR A 81 -8.74 -4.38 4.67
C TYR A 81 -8.93 -2.97 5.23
N PHE A 82 -9.78 -2.20 4.56
CA PHE A 82 -10.20 -0.86 4.96
C PHE A 82 -11.66 -0.89 5.32
N ARG A 83 -12.03 -0.44 6.52
CA ARG A 83 -13.45 -0.32 6.87
C ARG A 83 -14.14 0.77 6.05
N ASP A 84 -13.43 1.87 5.77
CA ASP A 84 -13.88 2.95 4.90
C ASP A 84 -12.94 3.11 3.68
N VAL A 85 -13.52 3.10 2.49
CA VAL A 85 -12.82 3.38 1.22
C VAL A 85 -12.20 4.79 1.20
N TYR A 86 -12.74 5.72 1.99
CA TYR A 86 -12.19 7.06 2.18
C TYR A 86 -10.74 7.02 2.68
N ASP A 87 -10.37 6.07 3.53
CA ASP A 87 -9.01 5.95 4.04
C ASP A 87 -8.06 5.41 2.97
N MET A 88 -8.55 4.50 2.12
CA MET A 88 -7.76 3.93 1.03
C MET A 88 -7.26 5.01 0.05
N LYS A 89 -8.12 5.96 -0.36
CA LYS A 89 -7.69 7.07 -1.24
C LYS A 89 -6.68 8.01 -0.57
N HIS A 90 -6.76 8.18 0.75
CA HIS A 90 -5.83 9.01 1.51
C HIS A 90 -4.47 8.36 1.71
N ILE A 91 -4.44 7.02 1.78
CA ILE A 91 -3.20 6.27 1.78
C ILE A 91 -2.59 6.32 0.39
N LEU A 92 -3.36 6.07 -0.67
CA LEU A 92 -2.86 6.18 -2.05
C LEU A 92 -2.27 7.55 -2.35
N SER A 93 -2.89 8.63 -1.85
CA SER A 93 -2.40 9.99 -2.08
C SER A 93 -1.03 10.28 -1.46
N ARG A 94 -0.68 9.58 -0.37
CA ARG A 94 0.57 9.76 0.39
C ARG A 94 1.62 8.71 0.04
N ILE A 95 1.22 7.47 -0.27
CA ILE A 95 2.16 6.36 -0.46
C ILE A 95 3.01 6.56 -1.71
N ILE A 96 2.46 7.14 -2.77
CA ILE A 96 3.18 7.41 -4.02
C ILE A 96 4.37 8.36 -3.79
N PRO A 97 4.18 9.59 -3.27
CA PRO A 97 5.30 10.48 -2.99
C PRO A 97 6.26 9.90 -1.93
N LEU A 98 5.77 9.14 -0.95
CA LEU A 98 6.62 8.44 0.02
C LEU A 98 7.55 7.41 -0.65
N LYS A 99 7.01 6.55 -1.53
CA LYS A 99 7.79 5.55 -2.27
C LYS A 99 8.82 6.20 -3.20
N MET A 100 8.44 7.26 -3.90
CA MET A 100 9.39 8.04 -4.72
C MET A 100 10.55 8.60 -3.89
N SER A 101 10.25 9.13 -2.71
CA SER A 101 11.24 9.69 -1.79
C SER A 101 12.22 8.61 -1.32
N ALA A 102 11.70 7.45 -0.92
CA ALA A 102 12.49 6.30 -0.47
C ALA A 102 13.42 5.76 -1.58
N ILE A 103 12.91 5.61 -2.81
CA ILE A 103 13.70 5.13 -3.95
C ILE A 103 14.86 6.09 -4.27
N LYS A 104 14.60 7.40 -4.26
CA LYS A 104 15.67 8.40 -4.49
C LYS A 104 16.68 8.45 -3.37
N GLN A 105 16.26 8.27 -2.12
CA GLN A 105 17.18 8.22 -0.99
C GLN A 105 18.13 7.03 -1.10
N LYS A 106 17.63 5.84 -1.47
CA LYS A 106 18.47 4.66 -1.74
C LYS A 106 19.50 4.91 -2.85
N ARG A 107 19.14 5.64 -3.91
CA ARG A 107 20.06 5.99 -5.02
C ARG A 107 21.13 7.02 -4.64
N PHE A 108 20.89 7.86 -3.62
CA PHE A 108 21.81 8.94 -3.23
C PHE A 108 22.08 8.94 -1.73
N VAL A 109 22.75 7.88 -1.25
CA VAL A 109 23.08 7.65 0.18
C VAL A 109 23.78 8.84 0.85
N PHE A 110 24.52 9.66 0.09
CA PHE A 110 25.25 10.83 0.59
C PHE A 110 24.41 12.12 0.70
N ARG A 111 23.15 12.15 0.24
CA ARG A 111 22.27 13.31 0.42
C ARG A 111 21.59 13.26 1.78
N ARG A 112 21.94 14.23 2.65
CA ARG A 112 21.35 14.38 3.98
C ARG A 112 19.90 14.88 3.98
N LYS A 113 19.42 15.50 2.90
CA LYS A 113 18.06 16.05 2.83
C LYS A 113 17.13 15.08 2.11
N LYS A 114 16.11 14.59 2.82
CA LYS A 114 15.00 13.82 2.25
C LYS A 114 14.34 14.68 1.18
N LEU A 115 14.26 14.17 -0.04
CA LEU A 115 13.45 14.79 -1.09
C LEU A 115 12.00 14.54 -0.75
N GLU A 116 11.20 15.59 -0.69
CA GLU A 116 9.76 15.52 -0.46
C GLU A 116 9.05 15.90 -1.75
N TYR A 117 8.09 15.07 -2.14
CA TYR A 117 7.21 15.31 -3.29
C TYR A 117 5.83 15.75 -2.78
N PRO A 118 5.10 16.60 -3.52
CA PRO A 118 3.76 17.00 -3.13
C PRO A 118 2.82 15.80 -3.04
N ILE A 119 1.88 15.88 -2.10
CA ILE A 119 0.80 14.90 -1.96
C ILE A 119 0.00 14.83 -3.27
N LEU A 120 -0.33 13.61 -3.70
CA LEU A 120 -1.16 13.42 -4.88
C LEU A 120 -2.58 13.94 -4.60
N PRO A 121 -3.17 14.81 -5.44
CA PRO A 121 -4.53 15.28 -5.26
C PRO A 121 -5.53 14.12 -5.15
N LEU A 122 -6.50 14.23 -4.23
CA LEU A 122 -7.48 13.17 -3.98
C LEU A 122 -8.29 12.78 -5.23
N VAL A 123 -8.48 13.71 -6.16
CA VAL A 123 -9.14 13.42 -7.45
C VAL A 123 -8.34 12.39 -8.24
N LEU A 124 -7.02 12.54 -8.33
CA LEU A 124 -6.16 11.57 -9.00
C LEU A 124 -6.02 10.29 -8.18
N ALA A 125 -5.97 10.37 -6.85
CA ALA A 125 -5.97 9.17 -6.01
C ALA A 125 -7.24 8.34 -6.22
N ASN A 126 -8.41 8.98 -6.37
CA ASN A 126 -9.65 8.31 -6.74
C ASN A 126 -9.59 7.72 -8.16
N THR A 127 -8.97 8.41 -9.13
CA THR A 127 -8.77 7.84 -10.47
C THR A 127 -7.92 6.57 -10.40
N LEU A 128 -6.80 6.59 -9.66
CA LEU A 128 -5.97 5.40 -9.47
C LEU A 128 -6.74 4.28 -8.77
N LEU A 129 -7.52 4.61 -7.73
CA LEU A 129 -8.38 3.67 -7.05
C LEU A 129 -9.41 3.01 -7.99
N THR A 130 -9.98 3.76 -8.94
CA THR A 130 -10.87 3.16 -9.95
C THR A 130 -10.10 2.19 -10.87
N LEU A 131 -8.86 2.52 -11.23
CA LEU A 131 -8.01 1.65 -12.06
C LEU A 131 -7.61 0.35 -11.33
N THR A 132 -7.58 0.33 -10.00
CA THR A 132 -7.27 -0.91 -9.26
C THR A 132 -8.31 -2.01 -9.45
N ASN A 133 -9.52 -1.68 -9.92
CA ASN A 133 -10.56 -2.67 -10.21
C ASN A 133 -10.23 -3.60 -11.39
N ASP A 134 -9.27 -3.22 -12.25
CA ASP A 134 -8.77 -4.02 -13.38
C ASP A 134 -7.27 -4.32 -13.18
N GLY A 135 -6.81 -4.34 -11.91
CA GLY A 135 -5.43 -4.59 -11.48
C GLY A 135 -4.43 -3.50 -11.87
N LEU A 136 -4.11 -2.57 -10.96
CA LEU A 136 -3.17 -1.46 -11.24
C LEU A 136 -1.72 -1.82 -10.90
N PHE A 137 -0.86 -1.89 -11.91
CA PHE A 137 0.58 -1.98 -11.76
C PHE A 137 1.22 -0.60 -11.80
N ILE A 138 1.86 -0.17 -10.71
CA ILE A 138 2.59 1.11 -10.60
C ILE A 138 4.09 0.85 -10.70
N ASP A 139 4.70 1.20 -11.83
CA ASP A 139 6.08 0.83 -12.14
C ASP A 139 7.09 1.87 -11.65
N PHE A 140 7.39 1.83 -10.35
CA PHE A 140 8.41 2.71 -9.78
C PHE A 140 9.84 2.38 -10.25
N GLU A 141 10.10 1.16 -10.73
CA GLU A 141 11.42 0.75 -11.23
C GLU A 141 11.78 1.52 -12.50
N HIS A 142 10.82 1.64 -13.41
CA HIS A 142 10.94 2.36 -14.69
C HIS A 142 10.52 3.83 -14.61
N MET A 143 10.44 4.40 -13.40
CA MET A 143 10.21 5.83 -13.23
C MET A 143 11.31 6.65 -13.91
N VAL A 144 10.92 7.49 -14.88
CA VAL A 144 11.82 8.36 -15.64
C VAL A 144 11.80 9.76 -15.05
N GLN A 145 12.97 10.34 -14.81
CA GLN A 145 13.10 11.75 -14.45
C GLN A 145 13.74 12.52 -15.59
N SER A 146 13.07 13.57 -16.04
CA SER A 146 13.59 14.55 -16.99
C SER A 146 13.91 15.88 -16.28
N ARG A 147 14.31 16.90 -17.06
CA ARG A 147 14.41 18.27 -16.54
C ARG A 147 13.05 18.91 -16.27
N LYS A 148 11.99 18.42 -16.94
CA LYS A 148 10.65 19.02 -16.91
C LYS A 148 9.74 18.35 -15.89
N ASP A 149 9.87 17.05 -15.74
CA ASP A 149 8.91 16.20 -15.04
C ASP A 149 9.54 14.90 -14.52
N ILE A 150 8.76 14.21 -13.68
CA ILE A 150 8.94 12.80 -13.33
C ILE A 150 7.74 12.04 -13.86
N LYS A 151 7.97 10.93 -14.54
CA LYS A 151 6.93 10.05 -15.09
C LYS A 151 7.04 8.65 -14.48
N ILE A 152 5.95 8.15 -13.91
CA ILE A 152 5.84 6.79 -13.37
C ILE A 152 4.87 6.02 -14.27
N PRO A 153 5.31 4.97 -14.98
CA PRO A 153 4.42 4.16 -15.79
C PRO A 153 3.34 3.44 -14.96
N LEU A 154 2.14 3.37 -15.52
CA LEU A 154 0.95 2.73 -14.97
C LEU A 154 0.37 1.76 -15.99
N TYR A 155 -0.05 0.59 -15.54
CA TYR A 155 -0.67 -0.44 -16.38
C TYR A 155 -1.88 -1.05 -15.69
N THR A 156 -2.93 -1.39 -16.43
CA THR A 156 -4.01 -2.26 -15.94
C THR A 156 -3.75 -3.70 -16.40
N ILE A 157 -3.37 -4.57 -15.48
CA ILE A 157 -2.84 -5.92 -15.76
C ILE A 157 -3.84 -7.05 -15.48
N GLY A 158 -5.01 -6.75 -14.90
CA GLY A 158 -6.00 -7.75 -14.50
C GLY A 158 -5.81 -8.28 -13.06
N ASP A 159 -6.62 -9.26 -12.69
CA ASP A 159 -6.68 -9.81 -11.33
C ASP A 159 -5.78 -11.04 -11.18
N PHE A 160 -5.02 -11.09 -10.08
CA PHE A 160 -4.09 -12.17 -9.76
C PHE A 160 -4.21 -12.58 -8.30
N ASP A 161 -4.38 -13.88 -8.06
CA ASP A 161 -4.35 -14.48 -6.72
C ASP A 161 -2.96 -15.04 -6.36
N ASP A 162 -2.12 -15.34 -7.36
CA ASP A 162 -0.72 -15.76 -7.20
C ASP A 162 0.23 -14.64 -7.62
N MET A 163 0.95 -14.08 -6.64
CA MET A 163 1.93 -13.02 -6.88
C MET A 163 3.18 -13.51 -7.62
N ASN A 164 3.54 -14.78 -7.50
CA ASN A 164 4.68 -15.32 -8.23
C ASN A 164 4.36 -15.38 -9.73
N GLU A 165 3.17 -15.84 -10.09
CA GLU A 165 2.68 -15.82 -11.47
C GLU A 165 2.71 -14.40 -12.03
N MET A 166 2.02 -13.47 -11.35
CA MET A 166 1.96 -12.06 -11.76
C MET A 166 3.35 -11.45 -11.93
N TYR A 167 4.26 -11.71 -10.98
CA TYR A 167 5.61 -11.14 -11.03
C TYR A 167 6.47 -11.75 -12.14
N ASN A 168 6.40 -13.06 -12.35
CA ASN A 168 7.19 -13.75 -13.37
C ASN A 168 6.80 -13.29 -14.78
N ASP A 169 5.50 -13.16 -15.03
CA ASP A 169 4.95 -12.83 -16.35
C ASP A 169 4.62 -11.33 -16.50
N ARG A 170 5.10 -10.50 -15.56
CA ARG A 170 4.83 -9.06 -15.47
C ARG A 170 5.11 -8.28 -16.76
N PHE A 171 6.06 -8.71 -17.58
CA PHE A 171 6.36 -8.04 -18.85
C PHE A 171 5.25 -8.29 -19.88
N GLU A 172 4.78 -9.52 -20.00
CA GLU A 172 3.69 -9.89 -20.89
C GLU A 172 2.39 -9.21 -20.45
N HIS A 173 2.12 -9.16 -19.15
CA HIS A 173 0.96 -8.45 -18.60
C HIS A 173 0.98 -6.95 -18.91
N LYS A 174 2.16 -6.31 -18.89
CA LYS A 174 2.30 -4.89 -19.30
C LYS A 174 2.04 -4.70 -20.78
N GLU A 175 2.58 -5.57 -21.64
CA GLU A 175 2.37 -5.48 -23.09
C GLU A 175 0.89 -5.70 -23.47
N MET A 176 0.20 -6.60 -22.76
CA MET A 176 -1.21 -6.90 -22.98
C MET A 176 -2.18 -5.95 -22.27
N SER A 177 -1.66 -4.98 -21.50
CA SER A 177 -2.49 -4.10 -20.68
C SER A 177 -3.44 -3.25 -21.53
N LYS A 178 -4.70 -3.16 -21.10
CA LYS A 178 -5.72 -2.35 -21.78
C LYS A 178 -5.44 -0.85 -21.66
N LEU A 179 -4.89 -0.44 -20.52
CA LEU A 179 -4.50 0.94 -20.24
C LEU A 179 -3.00 0.99 -19.97
N GLN A 180 -2.32 1.87 -20.71
CA GLN A 180 -0.95 2.28 -20.49
C GLN A 180 -0.94 3.80 -20.28
N ALA A 181 -0.47 4.25 -19.13
CA ALA A 181 -0.42 5.67 -18.80
C ALA A 181 0.84 6.01 -18.01
N HIS A 182 1.06 7.31 -17.81
CA HIS A 182 2.04 7.83 -16.89
C HIS A 182 1.35 8.66 -15.82
N LEU A 183 1.69 8.41 -14.56
CA LEU A 183 1.51 9.40 -13.50
C LEU A 183 2.66 10.39 -13.57
N VAL A 184 2.34 11.66 -13.83
CA VAL A 184 3.33 12.71 -14.12
C VAL A 184 3.32 13.75 -13.02
N LEU A 185 4.52 14.11 -12.54
CA LEU A 185 4.74 15.25 -11.65
C LEU A 185 5.61 16.27 -12.36
N THR A 186 5.08 17.47 -12.60
CA THR A 186 5.85 18.57 -13.21
C THR A 186 6.80 19.21 -12.20
N HIS A 187 8.03 19.52 -12.60
CA HIS A 187 9.02 20.14 -11.71
C HIS A 187 8.74 21.62 -11.44
N LYS A 188 8.15 22.32 -12.42
CA LYS A 188 7.94 23.77 -12.34
C LYS A 188 6.74 24.11 -11.48
N GLU A 189 5.60 23.49 -11.75
CA GLU A 189 4.32 23.81 -11.09
C GLU A 189 4.06 22.87 -9.89
N LEU A 190 4.82 21.77 -9.75
CA LEU A 190 4.61 20.74 -8.74
C LEU A 190 3.21 20.11 -8.82
N GLU A 191 2.66 20.07 -10.04
CA GLU A 191 1.34 19.54 -10.33
C GLU A 191 1.43 18.09 -10.80
N TRP A 192 0.46 17.32 -10.35
CA TRP A 192 0.25 15.94 -10.74
C TRP A 192 -0.76 15.84 -11.88
N SER A 193 -0.53 14.93 -12.82
CA SER A 193 -1.47 14.57 -13.89
C SER A 193 -1.34 13.09 -14.25
N ILE A 194 -2.32 12.56 -14.98
CA ILE A 194 -2.25 11.25 -15.63
C ILE A 194 -2.28 11.48 -17.14
N GLU A 195 -1.31 10.90 -17.84
CA GLU A 195 -1.15 11.02 -19.29
C GLU A 195 -1.19 9.61 -19.91
N GLU A 196 -2.21 9.29 -20.70
CA GLU A 196 -2.26 8.03 -21.45
C GLU A 196 -1.15 8.00 -22.52
N VAL A 197 -0.60 6.81 -22.74
CA VAL A 197 0.38 6.55 -23.80
C VAL A 197 -0.40 6.35 -25.10
N GLN A 198 -0.11 7.18 -26.11
CA GLN A 198 -0.65 7.05 -27.47
C GLN A 198 0.08 5.98 -28.27
#